data_AF-A0A1S8WT48-F1
#
_entry.id   AF-A0A1S8WT48-F1
#
_cell.length_a   1.000
_cell.length_b   1.000
_cell.length_c   1.000
_cell.angle_alpha   90.00
_cell.angle_beta   90.00
_cell.angle_gamma   90.00
#
_symmetry.space_group_name_H-M   'P 1'
#
loop_
_entity.id
_entity.type
_entity.pdbx_description
1 polymer ?
#
loop_
_entity_poly.entity_id
_entity_poly.type
_entity_poly.pdbx_seq_one_letter_code
_entity_poly.pdbx_strand_id
1 'polypeptide(L)'
;MNRMPNEKDTEDQPFGLPQRLFCNSPRFKETDVESLKPIKEVESSDTKKVNLKTVQLKPCLLMSNGTKPPIELLKNPENQRYGDIAAVKVIELSKKVRELSSSLAHEQNKSRRFADRIRILEVQLKEQSKQSDASTGGQNNTIRHSEVECEACKTLKSLQEKLSKTEQYINELKDQNHILDADLKLARKVLELETGENITNLSTWLRGLQLNCGDTSKGNSGGWRGRQQQIVLLRSKIKNLEIQMGKITAVTKSKVEFAMGDENGESSGATSFGASELDFLDDNRLLGQPFGRLEQGNPLSKSRNMIAESNIEKENESLRSELSVLRTRLRNSKNREKTATSEFVELKKQLQWVLEKGKNDDELIQSLLESKTKLQTALEQEVKKHMELDEKLKELSDESSSLRVQRDAIQTQYQEILDQKNEKIAEMERMQKEWVTKTTPTVPDKSQCSMDETTRQTADDDNLGKQVEFLTIERDGLRQLVETLNSQLDRQIEEIMELEKKIAETDRCTTASTLGSRIPRYGSNKNATEKCSPAGNALDRLCSRDYRQKVINDAGLSVAAATLVGKRIDELQSALGAARDEIKALKSMVKRLKNVRQEDFTILTQIVTQLRSSCSE
;
A
#
# COMPACT_ATOMS: atom_id res chain seq x y z
N MET A 1 13.16 24.37 -68.77
CA MET A 1 13.73 23.02 -68.97
C MET A 1 15.22 23.10 -68.70
N ASN A 2 15.70 22.30 -67.72
CA ASN A 2 17.00 21.63 -67.58
C ASN A 2 18.31 22.42 -67.91
N ARG A 3 19.42 22.33 -67.18
CA ARG A 3 19.85 21.63 -65.94
C ARG A 3 21.29 22.12 -65.68
N MET A 4 21.67 22.26 -64.39
CA MET A 4 23.04 22.14 -63.80
C MET A 4 24.08 23.22 -64.18
N PRO A 5 25.08 23.56 -63.31
CA PRO A 5 25.89 22.60 -62.54
C PRO A 5 26.45 22.98 -61.14
N ASN A 6 26.94 21.92 -60.47
CA ASN A 6 28.10 21.78 -59.57
C ASN A 6 28.44 22.83 -58.50
N GLU A 7 28.58 22.36 -57.26
CA GLU A 7 29.47 22.93 -56.25
C GLU A 7 30.40 21.85 -55.69
N LYS A 8 31.68 22.20 -55.60
CA LYS A 8 32.75 21.54 -54.86
C LYS A 8 33.29 22.55 -53.83
N ASP A 9 33.47 22.05 -52.61
CA ASP A 9 34.51 22.29 -51.60
C ASP A 9 35.00 23.72 -51.32
N THR A 10 34.87 24.17 -50.06
CA THR A 10 36.00 24.62 -49.20
C THR A 10 35.57 25.02 -47.76
N GLU A 11 36.21 24.37 -46.79
CA GLU A 11 36.86 24.90 -45.56
C GLU A 11 36.11 25.68 -44.45
N ASP A 12 36.18 25.08 -43.25
CA ASP A 12 36.66 25.62 -41.96
C ASP A 12 36.15 26.96 -41.34
N GLN A 13 35.35 26.77 -40.27
CA GLN A 13 35.52 27.34 -38.92
C GLN A 13 35.11 28.82 -38.61
N PRO A 14 34.99 29.25 -37.32
CA PRO A 14 33.68 29.59 -36.72
C PRO A 14 33.57 30.97 -36.04
N PHE A 15 32.41 31.63 -36.06
CA PHE A 15 32.06 32.78 -35.17
C PHE A 15 30.51 32.86 -35.09
N GLY A 16 29.82 33.22 -34.02
CA GLY A 16 30.20 33.73 -32.70
C GLY A 16 28.93 33.84 -31.82
N LEU A 17 29.15 33.82 -30.50
CA LEU A 17 28.12 34.10 -29.48
C LEU A 17 27.73 35.58 -29.47
N PRO A 18 26.46 35.92 -29.14
CA PRO A 18 26.13 37.18 -28.50
C PRO A 18 26.02 37.03 -26.97
N GLN A 19 26.51 38.07 -26.30
CA GLN A 19 26.62 38.25 -24.85
C GLN A 19 25.31 38.59 -24.14
N ARG A 20 25.23 38.08 -22.90
CA ARG A 20 24.71 38.66 -21.64
C ARG A 20 23.26 39.16 -21.57
N LEU A 21 22.49 38.56 -20.64
CA LEU A 21 21.92 39.29 -19.49
C LEU A 21 21.90 38.40 -18.23
N PHE A 22 22.22 39.06 -17.12
CA PHE A 22 22.45 38.58 -15.75
C PHE A 22 21.19 38.08 -15.03
N CYS A 23 21.35 37.17 -14.05
CA CYS A 23 21.07 37.43 -12.62
C CYS A 23 21.18 36.14 -11.75
N ASN A 24 22.27 36.08 -10.97
CA ASN A 24 22.42 35.70 -9.56
C ASN A 24 21.73 34.45 -8.97
N SER A 25 22.56 33.47 -8.63
CA SER A 25 22.31 32.45 -7.59
C SER A 25 23.21 32.74 -6.38
N PRO A 26 22.72 32.73 -5.13
CA PRO A 26 23.56 32.96 -3.96
C PRO A 26 24.26 31.66 -3.51
N ARG A 27 25.55 31.80 -3.21
CA ARG A 27 26.47 30.79 -2.69
C ARG A 27 26.95 31.25 -1.31
N PHE A 28 26.84 30.41 -0.29
CA PHE A 28 27.58 30.50 0.99
C PHE A 28 27.99 29.05 1.31
N LYS A 29 29.24 28.63 1.10
CA LYS A 29 30.48 28.82 1.89
C LYS A 29 30.44 28.17 3.28
N GLU A 30 31.12 27.03 3.35
CA GLU A 30 31.62 26.35 4.55
C GLU A 30 32.91 27.01 5.08
N THR A 31 33.28 26.54 6.28
CA THR A 31 34.47 26.77 7.13
C THR A 31 34.29 27.91 8.17
N ASP A 32 34.61 27.78 9.47
CA ASP A 32 35.55 26.92 10.20
C ASP A 32 35.12 26.68 11.68
N VAL A 33 35.84 25.73 12.27
CA VAL A 33 35.81 25.17 13.64
C VAL A 33 36.27 26.17 14.71
N GLU A 34 35.56 26.26 15.86
CA GLU A 34 36.20 26.40 17.19
C GLU A 34 35.27 26.07 18.38
N SER A 35 35.62 24.99 19.06
CA SER A 35 35.63 24.72 20.51
C SER A 35 34.81 25.59 21.48
N LEU A 36 33.91 24.98 22.25
CA LEU A 36 33.73 25.20 23.70
C LEU A 36 32.91 24.06 24.36
N LYS A 37 33.28 23.76 25.61
CA LYS A 37 33.02 22.55 26.43
C LYS A 37 31.63 22.51 27.11
N PRO A 38 31.26 21.39 27.76
CA PRO A 38 29.87 20.94 27.96
C PRO A 38 29.27 21.34 29.32
N ILE A 39 27.95 21.51 29.39
CA ILE A 39 27.19 21.59 30.64
C ILE A 39 25.85 20.84 30.53
N LYS A 40 25.79 19.73 31.27
CA LYS A 40 24.73 19.15 32.12
C LYS A 40 23.29 18.98 31.60
N GLU A 41 22.88 17.71 31.70
CA GLU A 41 21.55 17.15 31.96
C GLU A 41 20.57 18.08 32.68
N VAL A 42 19.33 18.15 32.16
CA VAL A 42 18.10 18.09 32.95
C VAL A 42 17.03 17.35 32.12
N GLU A 43 16.46 16.32 32.75
CA GLU A 43 15.29 15.56 32.35
C GLU A 43 14.04 16.46 32.21
N SER A 44 13.21 16.25 31.18
CA SER A 44 11.76 16.28 31.36
C SER A 44 11.03 15.65 30.16
N SER A 45 10.49 14.48 30.45
CA SER A 45 9.26 13.84 29.95
C SER A 45 8.28 14.76 29.21
N ASP A 46 7.81 14.31 28.03
CA ASP A 46 6.39 14.18 27.67
C ASP A 46 6.19 14.14 26.14
N THR A 47 6.42 12.97 25.54
CA THR A 47 5.95 12.70 24.19
C THR A 47 4.52 12.15 24.24
N LYS A 48 3.53 13.05 24.18
CA LYS A 48 2.13 12.68 23.93
C LYS A 48 2.02 12.10 22.52
N LYS A 49 1.96 10.76 22.44
CA LYS A 49 1.50 10.00 21.27
C LYS A 49 0.10 10.48 20.87
N VAL A 50 0.01 11.22 19.77
CA VAL A 50 -1.27 11.53 19.13
C VAL A 50 -1.76 10.27 18.43
N ASN A 51 -2.72 9.61 19.06
CA ASN A 51 -3.40 8.44 18.53
C ASN A 51 -4.43 8.94 17.49
N LEU A 52 -4.10 8.87 16.19
CA LEU A 52 -5.08 9.11 15.12
C LEU A 52 -6.07 7.94 15.11
N LYS A 53 -7.17 8.05 15.86
CA LYS A 53 -8.37 7.27 15.60
C LYS A 53 -8.95 7.72 14.27
N THR A 54 -8.83 6.87 13.26
CA THR A 54 -9.55 6.98 11.99
C THR A 54 -11.05 6.98 12.28
N VAL A 55 -11.68 8.14 12.21
CA VAL A 55 -13.15 8.26 12.18
C VAL A 55 -13.61 7.73 10.83
N GLN A 56 -14.08 6.49 10.81
CA GLN A 56 -14.85 5.98 9.67
C GLN A 56 -16.19 6.72 9.62
N LEU A 57 -16.31 7.68 8.72
CA LEU A 57 -17.60 8.18 8.28
C LEU A 57 -18.22 7.11 7.36
N LYS A 58 -19.25 6.43 7.84
CA LYS A 58 -20.14 5.60 7.03
C LYS A 58 -20.83 6.47 5.98
N PRO A 59 -20.84 6.11 4.69
CA PRO A 59 -21.78 6.69 3.74
C PRO A 59 -23.16 6.09 4.02
N CYS A 60 -24.08 6.88 4.57
CA CYS A 60 -25.49 6.52 4.59
C CYS A 60 -26.06 6.68 3.18
N LEU A 61 -26.30 5.55 2.51
CA LEU A 61 -27.18 5.47 1.35
C LEU A 61 -28.63 5.67 1.84
N LEU A 62 -29.18 6.85 1.59
CA LEU A 62 -30.62 7.12 1.72
C LEU A 62 -31.30 6.64 0.44
N MET A 63 -31.94 5.48 0.54
CA MET A 63 -32.89 4.99 -0.45
C MET A 63 -34.11 5.91 -0.50
N SER A 64 -34.40 6.41 -1.70
CA SER A 64 -35.59 7.19 -2.00
C SER A 64 -36.83 6.31 -1.91
N ASN A 65 -37.64 6.49 -0.86
CA ASN A 65 -39.06 6.20 -0.90
C ASN A 65 -39.81 7.47 -0.50
N GLY A 66 -40.72 7.88 -1.37
CA GLY A 66 -41.35 9.18 -1.33
C GLY A 66 -42.30 9.35 -0.15
N THR A 67 -42.02 10.35 0.68
CA THR A 67 -43.03 11.10 1.42
C THR A 67 -42.55 12.55 1.52
N LYS A 68 -43.34 13.50 1.02
CA LYS A 68 -43.05 14.94 1.06
C LYS A 68 -42.85 15.40 2.51
N PRO A 69 -41.81 16.20 2.84
CA PRO A 69 -41.73 16.85 4.14
C PRO A 69 -42.51 18.18 4.12
N PRO A 70 -43.04 18.64 5.27
CA PRO A 70 -43.78 19.89 5.36
C PRO A 70 -42.88 21.11 5.14
N ILE A 71 -43.33 22.00 4.26
CA ILE A 71 -42.75 23.31 3.97
C ILE A 71 -43.13 24.23 5.12
N GLU A 72 -42.41 24.24 6.26
CA GLU A 72 -42.67 25.27 7.29
C GLU A 72 -41.53 25.55 8.30
N LEU A 73 -40.27 25.31 7.96
CA LEU A 73 -39.12 25.68 8.84
C LEU A 73 -38.00 26.45 8.13
N LEU A 74 -38.35 27.35 7.21
CA LEU A 74 -37.38 28.15 6.44
C LEU A 74 -37.67 29.66 6.52
N LYS A 75 -37.90 30.16 7.74
CA LYS A 75 -38.05 31.60 8.02
C LYS A 75 -37.32 32.07 9.29
N ASN A 76 -36.10 31.57 9.53
CA ASN A 76 -35.20 32.20 10.52
C ASN A 76 -33.86 32.60 9.86
N PRO A 77 -33.53 33.90 9.77
CA PRO A 77 -32.33 34.38 9.08
C PRO A 77 -31.00 33.99 9.75
N GLU A 78 -31.04 33.51 11.00
CA GLU A 78 -29.84 33.05 11.71
C GLU A 78 -29.39 31.64 11.28
N ASN A 79 -30.33 30.71 11.03
CA ASN A 79 -29.99 29.35 10.62
C ASN A 79 -29.44 29.25 9.19
N GLN A 80 -29.76 30.22 8.33
CA GLN A 80 -29.20 30.33 6.97
C GLN A 80 -27.69 30.66 7.03
N ARG A 81 -27.27 31.56 7.94
CA ARG A 81 -25.86 31.97 8.08
C ARG A 81 -24.96 30.86 8.59
N TYR A 82 -25.44 30.02 9.51
CA TYR A 82 -24.66 28.87 10.01
C TYR A 82 -24.57 27.74 8.97
N GLY A 83 -25.61 27.54 8.16
CA GLY A 83 -25.58 26.61 7.02
C GLY A 83 -24.57 27.03 5.95
N ASP A 84 -24.47 28.33 5.65
CA ASP A 84 -23.52 28.86 4.68
C ASP A 84 -22.07 28.78 5.17
N ILE A 85 -21.80 29.03 6.46
CA ILE A 85 -20.46 28.88 7.05
C ILE A 85 -20.01 27.41 7.06
N ALA A 86 -20.92 26.49 7.40
CA ALA A 86 -20.63 25.05 7.35
C ALA A 86 -20.39 24.58 5.91
N ALA A 87 -21.17 25.05 4.95
CA ALA A 87 -20.99 24.73 3.53
C ALA A 87 -19.63 25.22 2.99
N VAL A 88 -19.22 26.45 3.33
CA VAL A 88 -17.90 26.97 2.98
C VAL A 88 -16.80 26.12 3.60
N LYS A 89 -16.94 25.71 4.87
CA LYS A 89 -15.93 24.87 5.54
C LYS A 89 -15.84 23.47 4.94
N VAL A 90 -16.97 22.88 4.56
CA VAL A 90 -17.00 21.60 3.84
C VAL A 90 -16.28 21.71 2.51
N ILE A 91 -16.55 22.76 1.73
CA ILE A 91 -15.87 23.00 0.44
C ILE A 91 -14.36 23.20 0.65
N GLU A 92 -13.94 23.97 1.65
CA GLU A 92 -12.54 24.20 1.99
C GLU A 92 -11.84 22.90 2.40
N LEU A 93 -12.46 22.09 3.27
CA LEU A 93 -11.94 20.80 3.67
C LEU A 93 -11.89 19.82 2.50
N SER A 94 -12.91 19.77 1.63
CA SER A 94 -12.90 18.96 0.42
C SER A 94 -11.84 19.40 -0.59
N LYS A 95 -11.52 20.70 -0.64
CA LYS A 95 -10.40 21.21 -1.45
C LYS A 95 -9.06 20.76 -0.87
N LYS A 96 -8.89 20.87 0.46
CA LYS A 96 -7.69 20.43 1.16
C LYS A 96 -7.47 18.92 1.10
N VAL A 97 -8.55 18.13 1.14
CA VAL A 97 -8.50 16.67 0.94
C VAL A 97 -8.02 16.34 -0.47
N ARG A 98 -8.56 16.98 -1.52
CA ARG A 98 -8.08 16.77 -2.91
C ARG A 98 -6.61 17.15 -3.08
N GLU A 99 -6.18 18.26 -2.49
CA GLU A 99 -4.79 18.70 -2.53
C GLU A 99 -3.86 17.70 -1.85
N LEU A 100 -4.20 17.25 -0.63
CA LEU A 100 -3.42 16.24 0.09
C LEU A 100 -3.39 14.90 -0.64
N SER A 101 -4.50 14.47 -1.26
CA SER A 101 -4.53 13.25 -2.08
C SER A 101 -3.62 13.38 -3.30
N SER A 102 -3.58 14.56 -3.94
CA SER A 102 -2.66 14.83 -5.06
C SER A 102 -1.19 14.80 -4.62
N SER A 103 -0.86 15.46 -3.50
CA SER A 103 0.50 15.44 -2.93
C SER A 103 0.92 14.03 -2.50
N LEU A 104 0.02 13.24 -1.91
CA LEU A 104 0.29 11.85 -1.53
C LEU A 104 0.57 10.98 -2.76
N ALA A 105 -0.25 11.10 -3.81
CA ALA A 105 -0.04 10.37 -5.07
C ALA A 105 1.29 10.77 -5.73
N HIS A 106 1.63 12.06 -5.70
CA HIS A 106 2.91 12.56 -6.20
C HIS A 106 4.09 11.93 -5.44
N GLU A 107 4.02 11.87 -4.11
CA GLU A 107 5.13 11.35 -3.30
C GLU A 107 5.22 9.82 -3.31
N GLN A 108 4.10 9.11 -3.47
CA GLN A 108 4.09 7.68 -3.78
C GLN A 108 4.76 7.39 -5.14
N ASN A 109 4.49 8.21 -6.17
CA ASN A 109 5.12 8.06 -7.47
C ASN A 109 6.62 8.33 -7.40
N LYS A 110 7.05 9.36 -6.67
CA LYS A 110 8.46 9.67 -6.45
C LYS A 110 9.18 8.56 -5.68
N SER A 111 8.55 8.04 -4.62
CA SER A 111 9.07 6.89 -3.87
C SER A 111 9.21 5.65 -4.76
N ARG A 112 8.23 5.39 -5.65
CA ARG A 112 8.29 4.27 -6.61
C ARG A 112 9.45 4.44 -7.59
N ARG A 113 9.65 5.65 -8.12
CA ARG A 113 10.79 5.96 -9.02
C ARG A 113 12.14 5.75 -8.33
N PHE A 114 12.27 6.13 -7.06
CA PHE A 114 13.49 5.85 -6.31
C PHE A 114 13.66 4.36 -6.03
N ALA A 115 12.61 3.64 -5.67
CA ALA A 115 12.66 2.19 -5.47
C ALA A 115 13.07 1.45 -6.76
N ASP A 116 12.55 1.86 -7.91
CA ASP A 116 12.95 1.30 -9.20
C ASP A 116 14.40 1.62 -9.54
N ARG A 117 14.87 2.84 -9.23
CA ARG A 117 16.27 3.23 -9.41
C ARG A 117 17.22 2.44 -8.51
N ILE A 118 16.83 2.21 -7.24
CA ILE A 118 17.57 1.37 -6.29
C ILE A 118 17.66 -0.05 -6.84
N ARG A 119 16.53 -0.62 -7.31
CA ARG A 119 16.52 -1.97 -7.91
C ARG A 119 17.47 -2.09 -9.10
N ILE A 120 17.51 -1.09 -9.99
CA ILE A 120 18.45 -1.06 -11.12
C ILE A 120 19.90 -1.01 -10.62
N LEU A 121 20.19 -0.19 -9.62
CA LEU A 121 21.54 -0.06 -9.05
C LEU A 121 21.97 -1.34 -8.32
N GLU A 122 21.07 -2.01 -7.59
CA GLU A 122 21.33 -3.29 -6.93
C GLU A 122 21.62 -4.41 -7.93
N VAL A 123 20.91 -4.42 -9.07
CA VAL A 123 21.19 -5.37 -10.17
C VAL A 123 22.56 -5.06 -10.79
N GLN A 124 22.89 -3.79 -11.02
CA GLN A 124 24.21 -3.39 -11.52
C GLN A 124 25.34 -3.77 -10.55
N LEU A 125 25.12 -3.64 -9.24
CA LEU A 125 26.09 -4.00 -8.21
C LEU A 125 26.30 -5.52 -8.11
N LYS A 126 25.21 -6.30 -8.23
CA LYS A 126 25.29 -7.78 -8.29
C LYS A 126 26.00 -8.27 -9.55
N GLU A 127 25.82 -7.60 -10.68
CA GLU A 127 26.49 -7.95 -11.94
C GLU A 127 28.00 -7.59 -11.89
N GLN A 128 28.36 -6.48 -11.25
CA GLN A 128 29.77 -6.12 -11.00
C GLN A 128 30.45 -7.05 -9.98
N SER A 129 29.74 -7.48 -8.93
CA SER A 129 30.27 -8.46 -7.96
C SER A 129 30.52 -9.85 -8.57
N LYS A 130 29.67 -10.30 -9.49
CA LYS A 130 29.92 -11.55 -10.23
C LYS A 130 31.12 -11.47 -11.17
N GLN A 131 31.49 -10.27 -11.62
CA GLN A 131 32.70 -10.06 -12.42
C GLN A 131 33.97 -9.97 -11.57
N SER A 132 33.90 -9.62 -10.29
CA SER A 132 35.06 -9.68 -9.38
C SER A 132 35.39 -11.10 -8.89
N ASP A 133 34.37 -11.95 -8.71
CA ASP A 133 34.55 -13.31 -8.18
C ASP A 133 35.11 -14.32 -9.20
N ALA A 134 35.14 -13.97 -10.49
CA ALA A 134 35.72 -14.80 -11.54
C ALA A 134 37.25 -14.61 -11.72
N SER A 135 37.89 -13.72 -10.94
CA SER A 135 39.31 -13.34 -11.14
C SER A 135 40.28 -13.81 -10.05
N THR A 136 39.87 -14.70 -9.14
CA THR A 136 40.79 -15.23 -8.10
C THR A 136 40.97 -16.74 -8.20
N GLY A 137 41.77 -17.16 -9.19
CA GLY A 137 42.18 -18.56 -9.35
C GLY A 137 43.26 -18.78 -10.42
N GLY A 138 44.53 -18.62 -10.04
CA GLY A 138 45.66 -19.43 -10.55
C GLY A 138 46.28 -19.13 -11.93
N GLN A 139 47.42 -18.42 -11.92
CA GLN A 139 48.63 -18.56 -12.75
C GLN A 139 48.54 -18.69 -14.29
N ASN A 140 48.95 -17.63 -15.02
CA ASN A 140 50.21 -17.55 -15.79
C ASN A 140 50.17 -16.41 -16.83
N ASN A 141 51.34 -15.80 -17.06
CA ASN A 141 51.63 -14.73 -18.01
C ASN A 141 50.93 -14.89 -19.38
N THR A 142 50.30 -13.82 -19.87
CA THR A 142 50.56 -13.09 -21.15
C THR A 142 49.28 -12.30 -21.52
N ILE A 143 49.45 -11.13 -22.15
CA ILE A 143 48.41 -10.28 -22.81
C ILE A 143 47.87 -9.11 -21.96
N ARG A 144 48.68 -8.04 -21.89
CA ARG A 144 48.32 -6.71 -21.37
C ARG A 144 47.51 -5.85 -22.37
N HIS A 145 46.46 -6.36 -23.02
CA HIS A 145 45.69 -5.50 -23.97
C HIS A 145 44.17 -5.68 -24.03
N SER A 146 43.55 -6.65 -23.33
CA SER A 146 42.10 -6.93 -23.49
C SER A 146 41.20 -6.51 -22.34
N GLU A 147 41.74 -6.21 -21.15
CA GLU A 147 40.91 -5.89 -19.96
C GLU A 147 40.36 -4.44 -20.00
N VAL A 148 41.13 -3.50 -20.58
CA VAL A 148 40.69 -2.11 -20.78
C VAL A 148 39.62 -2.01 -21.87
N GLU A 149 39.67 -2.87 -22.89
CA GLU A 149 38.65 -2.92 -23.96
C GLU A 149 37.30 -3.47 -23.45
N CYS A 150 37.29 -4.36 -22.45
CA CYS A 150 36.07 -4.92 -21.89
C CYS A 150 35.28 -3.90 -21.04
N GLU A 151 35.96 -3.11 -20.21
CA GLU A 151 35.32 -2.02 -19.46
C GLU A 151 34.99 -0.81 -20.33
N ALA A 152 35.83 -0.48 -21.33
CA ALA A 152 35.50 0.51 -22.34
C ALA A 152 34.24 0.09 -23.13
N CYS A 153 34.09 -1.19 -23.47
CA CYS A 153 32.91 -1.68 -24.17
C CYS A 153 31.64 -1.69 -23.30
N LYS A 154 31.73 -1.97 -21.99
CA LYS A 154 30.60 -1.86 -21.06
C LYS A 154 30.18 -0.40 -20.83
N THR A 155 31.14 0.50 -20.64
CA THR A 155 30.87 1.93 -20.49
C THR A 155 30.31 2.53 -21.77
N LEU A 156 30.86 2.18 -22.94
CA LEU A 156 30.31 2.54 -24.25
C LEU A 156 28.89 2.01 -24.45
N LYS A 157 28.59 0.76 -24.06
CA LYS A 157 27.21 0.24 -24.10
C LYS A 157 26.27 1.00 -23.17
N SER A 158 26.72 1.35 -21.96
CA SER A 158 25.91 2.14 -21.02
C SER A 158 25.67 3.58 -21.51
N LEU A 159 26.66 4.18 -22.18
CA LEU A 159 26.56 5.50 -22.79
C LEU A 159 25.69 5.45 -24.04
N GLN A 160 25.79 4.41 -24.86
CA GLN A 160 24.92 4.16 -26.00
C GLN A 160 23.47 3.98 -25.55
N GLU A 161 23.21 3.21 -24.50
CA GLU A 161 21.86 3.02 -23.96
C GLU A 161 21.30 4.33 -23.37
N LYS A 162 22.13 5.14 -22.70
CA LYS A 162 21.74 6.48 -22.25
C LYS A 162 21.45 7.41 -23.42
N LEU A 163 22.27 7.37 -24.47
CA LEU A 163 22.07 8.15 -25.69
C LEU A 163 20.75 7.75 -26.35
N SER A 164 20.49 6.46 -26.56
CA SER A 164 19.23 5.96 -27.12
C SER A 164 18.01 6.32 -26.27
N LYS A 165 18.13 6.31 -24.93
CA LYS A 165 17.07 6.80 -24.03
C LYS A 165 16.82 8.30 -24.18
N THR A 166 17.89 9.10 -24.30
CA THR A 166 17.75 10.54 -24.53
C THR A 166 17.20 10.86 -25.92
N GLU A 167 17.56 10.09 -26.94
CA GLU A 167 17.01 10.20 -28.30
C GLU A 167 15.52 9.85 -28.31
N GLN A 168 15.12 8.79 -27.61
CA GLN A 168 13.71 8.43 -27.43
C GLN A 168 12.94 9.54 -26.72
N TYR A 169 13.50 10.11 -25.65
CA TYR A 169 12.87 11.23 -24.93
C TYR A 169 12.76 12.50 -25.80
N ILE A 170 13.78 12.79 -26.62
CA ILE A 170 13.74 13.90 -27.58
C ILE A 170 12.65 13.67 -28.64
N ASN A 171 12.51 12.43 -29.14
CA ASN A 171 11.47 12.09 -30.10
C ASN A 171 10.07 12.21 -29.50
N GLU A 172 9.87 11.75 -28.26
CA GLU A 172 8.59 11.91 -27.57
C GLU A 172 8.26 13.39 -27.29
N LEU A 173 9.24 14.22 -26.96
CA LEU A 173 9.05 15.67 -26.85
C LEU A 173 8.74 16.33 -28.22
N LYS A 174 9.31 15.83 -29.32
CA LYS A 174 8.96 16.31 -30.68
C LYS A 174 7.52 15.93 -31.02
N ASP A 175 7.10 14.71 -30.72
CA ASP A 175 5.74 14.23 -30.95
C ASP A 175 4.72 15.03 -30.12
N GLN A 176 5.02 15.28 -28.84
CA GLN A 176 4.21 16.15 -27.99
C GLN A 176 4.11 17.58 -28.54
N ASN A 177 5.22 18.15 -29.02
CA ASN A 177 5.20 19.47 -29.68
C ASN A 177 4.35 19.45 -30.96
N HIS A 178 4.37 18.38 -31.75
CA HIS A 178 3.51 18.25 -32.93
C HIS A 178 2.03 18.17 -32.58
N ILE A 179 1.67 17.43 -31.53
CA ILE A 179 0.29 17.36 -31.01
C ILE A 179 -0.14 18.73 -30.52
N LEU A 180 0.68 19.42 -29.72
CA LEU A 180 0.37 20.76 -29.21
C LEU A 180 0.26 21.79 -30.34
N ASP A 181 1.08 21.72 -31.38
CA ASP A 181 0.96 22.58 -32.57
C ASP A 181 -0.33 22.31 -33.36
N ALA A 182 -0.75 21.04 -33.47
CA ALA A 182 -2.03 20.68 -34.08
C ALA A 182 -3.22 21.19 -33.25
N ASP A 183 -3.18 21.05 -31.93
CA ASP A 183 -4.20 21.56 -31.01
C ASP A 183 -4.26 23.09 -31.04
N LEU A 184 -3.11 23.78 -31.08
CA LEU A 184 -3.05 25.23 -31.23
C LEU A 184 -3.65 25.70 -32.57
N LYS A 185 -3.42 24.97 -33.66
CA LYS A 185 -4.06 25.25 -34.96
C LYS A 185 -5.56 25.03 -34.92
N LEU A 186 -6.02 23.97 -34.25
CA LEU A 186 -7.45 23.70 -34.08
C LEU A 186 -8.12 24.77 -33.23
N ALA A 187 -7.54 25.11 -32.08
CA ALA A 187 -8.03 26.17 -31.20
C ALA A 187 -8.09 27.52 -31.92
N ARG A 188 -7.06 27.84 -32.72
CA ARG A 188 -7.07 29.03 -33.58
C ARG A 188 -8.23 29.01 -34.58
N LYS A 189 -8.46 27.91 -35.29
CA LYS A 189 -9.60 27.79 -36.23
C LYS A 189 -10.95 27.95 -35.52
N VAL A 190 -11.10 27.38 -34.33
CA VAL A 190 -12.32 27.55 -33.52
C VAL A 190 -12.52 29.02 -33.15
N LEU A 191 -11.47 29.69 -32.67
CA LEU A 191 -11.52 31.14 -32.38
C LEU A 191 -11.85 31.96 -33.64
N GLU A 192 -11.28 31.62 -34.80
CA GLU A 192 -11.60 32.28 -36.07
C GLU A 192 -13.09 32.11 -36.44
N LEU A 193 -13.65 30.91 -36.22
CA LEU A 193 -15.07 30.64 -36.44
C LEU A 193 -15.99 31.35 -35.44
N GLU A 194 -15.58 31.47 -34.17
CA GLU A 194 -16.37 32.12 -33.13
C GLU A 194 -16.36 33.65 -33.24
N THR A 195 -15.22 34.23 -33.63
CA THR A 195 -15.01 35.68 -33.69
C THR A 195 -15.33 36.25 -35.07
N GLY A 196 -15.22 35.44 -36.12
CA GLY A 196 -15.37 35.84 -37.52
C GLY A 196 -14.14 36.58 -38.09
N GLU A 197 -13.03 36.62 -37.35
CA GLU A 197 -11.77 37.28 -37.73
C GLU A 197 -10.69 36.22 -38.01
N ASN A 198 -9.84 36.42 -39.03
CA ASN A 198 -8.70 35.53 -39.28
C ASN A 198 -7.52 35.90 -38.35
N ILE A 199 -7.06 34.97 -37.52
CA ILE A 199 -6.14 35.25 -36.41
C ILE A 199 -4.72 34.85 -36.82
N THR A 200 -3.99 35.67 -37.59
CA THR A 200 -2.64 35.32 -38.10
C THR A 200 -1.62 34.94 -37.01
N ASN A 201 -1.66 35.62 -35.87
CA ASN A 201 -0.81 35.36 -34.71
C ASN A 201 -1.62 35.48 -33.41
N LEU A 202 -1.72 34.37 -32.65
CA LEU A 202 -2.53 34.28 -31.45
C LEU A 202 -2.06 35.22 -30.34
N SER A 203 -0.75 35.38 -30.14
CA SER A 203 -0.20 36.21 -29.06
C SER A 203 -0.36 37.71 -29.34
N THR A 204 -0.26 38.14 -30.60
CA THR A 204 -0.56 39.52 -31.00
C THR A 204 -2.07 39.81 -30.88
N TRP A 205 -2.92 38.85 -31.26
CA TRP A 205 -4.37 38.99 -31.18
C TRP A 205 -4.87 39.06 -29.74
N LEU A 206 -4.40 38.17 -28.86
CA LEU A 206 -4.71 38.20 -27.42
C LEU A 206 -4.21 39.49 -26.74
N ARG A 207 -3.03 40.00 -27.14
CA ARG A 207 -2.51 41.28 -26.64
C ARG A 207 -3.37 42.45 -27.10
N GLY A 208 -3.88 42.43 -28.33
CA GLY A 208 -4.82 43.43 -28.85
C GLY A 208 -6.14 43.45 -28.07
N LEU A 209 -6.64 42.29 -27.67
CA LEU A 209 -7.78 42.17 -26.75
C LEU A 209 -7.48 42.77 -25.38
N GLN A 210 -6.31 42.47 -24.80
CA GLN A 210 -5.96 42.90 -23.44
C GLN A 210 -5.71 44.41 -23.32
N LEU A 211 -5.23 45.07 -24.39
CA LEU A 211 -4.96 46.51 -24.39
C LEU A 211 -6.19 47.39 -24.69
N ASN A 212 -7.26 46.82 -25.27
CA ASN A 212 -8.45 47.58 -25.70
C ASN A 212 -9.67 47.43 -24.76
N CYS A 213 -9.50 46.82 -23.59
CA CYS A 213 -10.57 46.67 -22.58
C CYS A 213 -10.92 47.97 -21.81
N GLY A 214 -10.28 49.10 -22.12
CA GLY A 214 -10.33 50.31 -21.28
C GLY A 214 -11.14 51.51 -21.79
N ASP A 215 -11.51 51.58 -23.08
CA ASP A 215 -12.16 52.79 -23.60
C ASP A 215 -13.21 52.46 -24.67
N THR A 216 -14.48 52.64 -24.31
CA THR A 216 -15.64 52.43 -25.19
C THR A 216 -15.88 53.60 -26.15
N SER A 217 -15.00 54.61 -26.19
CA SER A 217 -15.25 55.84 -26.94
C SER A 217 -14.57 55.96 -28.31
N LYS A 218 -13.54 55.18 -28.65
CA LYS A 218 -12.83 55.37 -29.94
C LYS A 218 -12.64 54.04 -30.68
N GLY A 219 -13.33 53.97 -31.82
CA GLY A 219 -13.45 52.77 -32.65
C GLY A 219 -12.11 52.26 -33.16
N ASN A 220 -11.66 51.15 -32.59
CA ASN A 220 -11.06 50.05 -33.34
C ASN A 220 -11.26 48.75 -32.55
N SER A 221 -12.49 48.25 -32.57
CA SER A 221 -12.95 47.09 -31.80
C SER A 221 -12.70 45.78 -32.56
N GLY A 222 -11.62 45.07 -32.23
CA GLY A 222 -11.38 43.70 -32.68
C GLY A 222 -11.75 42.68 -31.59
N GLY A 223 -12.44 41.61 -31.98
CA GLY A 223 -12.53 40.38 -31.19
C GLY A 223 -13.92 39.77 -30.98
N TRP A 224 -14.99 40.57 -30.78
CA TRP A 224 -16.34 40.03 -30.54
C TRP A 224 -17.45 40.73 -31.34
N ARG A 225 -17.08 41.72 -32.16
CA ARG A 225 -18.04 42.58 -32.86
C ARG A 225 -18.81 41.82 -33.95
N GLY A 226 -18.18 40.86 -34.64
CA GLY A 226 -18.80 40.12 -35.75
C GLY A 226 -20.01 39.30 -35.31
N ARG A 227 -19.85 38.44 -34.29
CA ARG A 227 -20.95 37.64 -33.75
C ARG A 227 -22.02 38.49 -33.07
N GLN A 228 -21.63 39.52 -32.33
CA GLN A 228 -22.58 40.47 -31.74
C GLN A 228 -23.39 41.21 -32.81
N GLN A 229 -22.76 41.67 -33.89
CA GLN A 229 -23.45 42.28 -35.03
C GLN A 229 -24.40 41.28 -35.70
N GLN A 230 -23.96 40.04 -35.91
CA GLN A 230 -24.80 39.01 -36.51
C GLN A 230 -26.02 38.71 -35.63
N ILE A 231 -25.85 38.63 -34.30
CA ILE A 231 -26.96 38.48 -33.35
C ILE A 231 -27.90 39.68 -33.40
N VAL A 232 -27.37 40.91 -33.42
CA VAL A 232 -28.20 42.13 -33.50
C VAL A 232 -28.96 42.21 -34.83
N LEU A 233 -28.32 41.86 -35.94
CA LEU A 233 -28.91 41.88 -37.28
C LEU A 233 -29.99 40.79 -37.41
N LEU A 234 -29.72 39.58 -36.89
CA LEU A 234 -30.72 38.51 -36.82
C LEU A 234 -31.90 38.89 -35.92
N ARG A 235 -31.65 39.49 -34.74
CA ARG A 235 -32.71 40.00 -33.87
C ARG A 235 -33.57 41.06 -34.56
N SER A 236 -32.95 42.00 -35.29
CA SER A 236 -33.69 42.99 -36.07
C SER A 236 -34.48 42.36 -37.21
N LYS A 237 -33.95 41.32 -37.85
CA LYS A 237 -34.63 40.60 -38.93
C LYS A 237 -35.82 39.79 -38.40
N ILE A 238 -35.66 39.12 -37.26
CA ILE A 238 -36.74 38.43 -36.53
C ILE A 238 -37.83 39.44 -36.18
N LYS A 239 -37.49 40.57 -35.57
CA LYS A 239 -38.47 41.63 -35.22
C LYS A 239 -39.20 42.17 -36.44
N ASN A 240 -38.52 42.37 -37.57
CA ASN A 240 -39.16 42.78 -38.82
C ASN A 240 -40.10 41.71 -39.39
N LEU A 241 -39.71 40.44 -39.32
CA LEU A 241 -40.56 39.31 -39.73
C LEU A 241 -41.77 39.17 -38.80
N GLU A 242 -41.60 39.33 -37.49
CA GLU A 242 -42.70 39.37 -36.51
C GLU A 242 -43.70 40.50 -36.84
N ILE A 243 -43.20 41.70 -37.18
CA ILE A 243 -44.04 42.83 -37.61
C ILE A 243 -44.76 42.51 -38.93
N GLN A 244 -44.09 41.87 -39.90
CA GLN A 244 -44.71 41.47 -41.16
C GLN A 244 -45.79 40.40 -40.95
N MET A 245 -45.54 39.41 -40.10
CA MET A 245 -46.52 38.38 -39.71
C MET A 245 -47.71 39.00 -38.97
N GLY A 246 -47.47 39.96 -38.08
CA GLY A 246 -48.52 40.72 -37.40
C GLY A 246 -49.40 41.51 -38.38
N LYS A 247 -48.81 42.14 -39.40
CA LYS A 247 -49.53 42.83 -40.47
C LYS A 247 -50.35 41.88 -41.34
N ILE A 248 -49.80 40.72 -41.73
CA ILE A 248 -50.53 39.69 -42.49
C ILE A 248 -51.74 39.21 -41.66
N THR A 249 -51.54 38.96 -40.37
CA THR A 249 -52.60 38.48 -39.46
C THR A 249 -53.70 39.52 -39.23
N ALA A 250 -53.35 40.81 -39.18
CA ALA A 250 -54.32 41.90 -39.07
C ALA A 250 -55.14 42.11 -40.35
N VAL A 251 -54.53 41.92 -41.52
CA VAL A 251 -55.23 41.98 -42.82
C VAL A 251 -56.20 40.81 -42.99
N THR A 252 -55.86 39.61 -42.48
CA THR A 252 -56.77 38.45 -42.54
C THR A 252 -57.98 38.60 -41.59
N LYS A 253 -57.85 39.33 -40.48
CA LYS A 253 -58.95 39.58 -39.53
C LYS A 253 -59.98 40.62 -39.99
N SER A 254 -59.60 41.53 -40.91
CA SER A 254 -60.53 42.55 -41.44
C SER A 254 -61.44 42.04 -42.58
N LYS A 255 -61.27 40.80 -43.05
CA LYS A 255 -62.01 40.25 -44.21
C LYS A 255 -62.98 39.12 -43.85
N VAL A 256 -63.15 38.79 -42.57
CA VAL A 256 -63.98 37.65 -42.11
C VAL A 256 -64.99 38.13 -41.04
N GLU A 257 -65.87 39.06 -41.40
CA GLU A 257 -67.04 39.44 -40.59
C GLU A 257 -68.38 39.16 -41.31
N PHE A 258 -68.38 38.31 -42.34
CA PHE A 258 -69.61 37.92 -43.05
C PHE A 258 -69.66 36.41 -43.29
N ALA A 259 -69.90 35.64 -42.23
CA ALA A 259 -70.58 34.35 -42.27
C ALA A 259 -70.78 33.83 -40.83
N MET A 260 -71.94 34.12 -40.26
CA MET A 260 -72.49 33.40 -39.11
C MET A 260 -72.95 32.01 -39.57
N GLY A 261 -72.66 30.98 -38.78
CA GLY A 261 -73.08 29.60 -39.01
C GLY A 261 -72.45 28.66 -37.99
N ASP A 262 -73.08 28.62 -36.82
CA ASP A 262 -72.78 27.82 -35.64
C ASP A 262 -73.21 26.37 -35.88
N GLU A 263 -72.28 25.40 -35.98
CA GLU A 263 -72.53 23.98 -35.65
C GLU A 263 -71.22 23.25 -35.23
N ASN A 264 -71.35 22.54 -34.11
CA ASN A 264 -70.47 21.57 -33.45
C ASN A 264 -69.51 20.75 -34.34
N GLY A 265 -68.28 20.57 -33.85
CA GLY A 265 -67.40 19.48 -34.29
C GLY A 265 -65.93 19.76 -34.03
N GLU A 266 -65.38 19.13 -33.00
CA GLU A 266 -63.96 19.14 -32.63
C GLU A 266 -63.07 18.84 -33.86
N SER A 267 -62.32 19.85 -34.29
CA SER A 267 -61.46 19.77 -35.47
C SER A 267 -60.04 19.37 -35.10
N SER A 268 -59.57 18.37 -35.84
CA SER A 268 -58.31 17.66 -35.73
C SER A 268 -57.08 18.47 -36.16
N GLY A 269 -55.92 18.08 -35.63
CA GLY A 269 -54.60 18.47 -36.12
C GLY A 269 -53.65 17.26 -36.22
N ALA A 270 -53.67 16.62 -37.38
CA ALA A 270 -52.56 15.93 -38.07
C ALA A 270 -51.73 14.86 -37.32
N THR A 271 -51.94 13.57 -37.67
CA THR A 271 -50.96 12.71 -38.39
C THR A 271 -51.51 11.28 -38.49
N SER A 272 -52.07 10.88 -39.63
CA SER A 272 -52.15 9.47 -40.04
C SER A 272 -52.61 9.39 -41.48
N PHE A 273 -51.68 9.09 -42.40
CA PHE A 273 -52.05 8.42 -43.64
C PHE A 273 -51.27 7.12 -43.68
N GLY A 274 -52.04 6.04 -43.57
CA GLY A 274 -51.58 4.68 -43.52
C GLY A 274 -51.13 4.20 -44.88
N ALA A 275 -50.09 3.37 -44.85
CA ALA A 275 -49.73 2.51 -45.96
C ALA A 275 -50.71 1.34 -46.01
N SER A 276 -51.39 1.19 -47.14
CA SER A 276 -52.04 -0.06 -47.54
C SER A 276 -51.59 -0.37 -48.96
N GLU A 277 -50.62 -1.27 -49.05
CA GLU A 277 -50.75 -2.55 -49.76
C GLU A 277 -51.89 -2.61 -50.81
N LEU A 278 -51.51 -2.59 -52.09
CA LEU A 278 -52.29 -3.27 -53.12
C LEU A 278 -51.33 -3.88 -54.14
N ASP A 279 -51.37 -5.19 -54.18
CA ASP A 279 -50.78 -6.07 -55.17
C ASP A 279 -51.92 -6.56 -56.09
N PHE A 280 -51.58 -7.01 -57.31
CA PHE A 280 -52.36 -7.78 -58.29
C PHE A 280 -53.22 -7.12 -59.41
N LEU A 281 -52.87 -7.58 -60.63
CA LEU A 281 -53.69 -7.94 -61.82
C LEU A 281 -53.78 -6.96 -63.01
N ASP A 282 -52.95 -7.26 -64.02
CA ASP A 282 -53.35 -7.79 -65.33
C ASP A 282 -54.82 -7.57 -65.75
N ASP A 283 -55.05 -6.74 -66.77
CA ASP A 283 -55.91 -7.17 -67.88
C ASP A 283 -55.61 -6.41 -69.17
N ASN A 284 -55.23 -7.19 -70.16
CA ASN A 284 -55.01 -6.81 -71.54
C ASN A 284 -56.23 -7.33 -72.30
N ARG A 285 -57.18 -6.48 -72.75
CA ARG A 285 -57.85 -6.59 -74.07
C ARG A 285 -59.13 -5.73 -74.29
N LEU A 286 -59.09 -5.05 -75.44
CA LEU A 286 -60.10 -4.97 -76.52
C LEU A 286 -61.07 -3.77 -76.63
N LEU A 287 -61.06 -3.26 -77.88
CA LEU A 287 -62.13 -2.58 -78.64
C LEU A 287 -62.42 -1.14 -78.19
N GLY A 288 -62.29 -0.10 -79.01
CA GLY A 288 -62.48 -0.03 -80.46
C GLY A 288 -63.55 1.03 -80.73
N GLN A 289 -63.16 2.26 -81.03
CA GLN A 289 -63.70 3.09 -82.13
C GLN A 289 -63.22 4.55 -82.03
N PRO A 290 -63.04 5.22 -83.19
CA PRO A 290 -62.63 6.61 -83.27
C PRO A 290 -63.87 7.51 -83.23
N PHE A 291 -64.08 8.23 -82.13
CA PHE A 291 -65.01 9.35 -82.14
C PHE A 291 -64.24 10.64 -82.39
N GLY A 292 -64.14 11.00 -83.67
CA GLY A 292 -63.84 12.37 -84.05
C GLY A 292 -64.99 13.29 -83.62
N ARG A 293 -64.68 14.34 -82.87
CA ARG A 293 -65.44 15.60 -82.94
C ARG A 293 -64.63 16.78 -82.38
N LEU A 294 -64.34 17.71 -83.29
CA LEU A 294 -64.07 19.13 -83.06
C LEU A 294 -62.78 19.53 -82.29
N GLU A 295 -61.62 19.41 -82.96
CA GLU A 295 -60.60 20.46 -82.83
C GLU A 295 -60.83 21.53 -83.91
N GLN A 296 -61.64 22.54 -83.57
CA GLN A 296 -61.35 23.90 -84.01
C GLN A 296 -60.94 24.70 -82.78
N GLY A 297 -59.83 24.28 -82.18
CA GLY A 297 -59.12 25.05 -81.16
C GLY A 297 -58.18 26.03 -81.84
N ASN A 298 -58.52 27.31 -81.76
CA ASN A 298 -57.67 28.49 -82.00
C ASN A 298 -56.15 28.19 -81.90
N PRO A 299 -55.26 28.65 -82.81
CA PRO A 299 -53.80 28.43 -82.69
C PRO A 299 -53.21 28.91 -81.35
N LEU A 300 -53.89 29.81 -80.64
CA LEU A 300 -53.57 30.17 -79.25
C LEU A 300 -53.77 29.02 -78.23
N SER A 301 -54.75 28.14 -78.42
CA SER A 301 -55.03 27.00 -77.52
C SER A 301 -53.99 25.89 -77.62
N LYS A 302 -53.48 25.59 -78.82
CA LYS A 302 -52.38 24.60 -78.99
C LYS A 302 -51.07 25.09 -78.39
N SER A 303 -50.75 26.36 -78.58
CA SER A 303 -49.60 26.99 -77.94
C SER A 303 -49.74 27.01 -76.41
N ARG A 304 -50.94 27.31 -75.88
CA ARG A 304 -51.22 27.27 -74.43
C ARG A 304 -51.16 25.86 -73.85
N ASN A 305 -51.62 24.84 -74.59
CA ASN A 305 -51.55 23.44 -74.17
C ASN A 305 -50.11 22.91 -74.18
N MET A 306 -49.30 23.23 -75.20
CA MET A 306 -47.87 22.85 -75.21
C MET A 306 -47.07 23.51 -74.09
N ILE A 307 -47.37 24.77 -73.75
CA ILE A 307 -46.73 25.44 -72.60
C ILE A 307 -47.14 24.76 -71.28
N ALA A 308 -48.41 24.37 -71.14
CA ALA A 308 -48.88 23.63 -69.97
C ALA A 308 -48.22 22.25 -69.86
N GLU A 309 -48.15 21.49 -70.96
CA GLU A 309 -47.48 20.19 -71.00
C GLU A 309 -45.98 20.29 -70.67
N SER A 310 -45.27 21.29 -71.22
CA SER A 310 -43.86 21.53 -70.87
C SER A 310 -43.66 21.90 -69.40
N ASN A 311 -44.59 22.66 -68.81
CA ASN A 311 -44.52 22.99 -67.39
C ASN A 311 -44.79 21.77 -66.50
N ILE A 312 -45.77 20.94 -66.86
CA ILE A 312 -46.06 19.67 -66.17
C ILE A 312 -44.88 18.71 -66.28
N GLU A 313 -44.19 18.67 -67.41
CA GLU A 313 -43.01 17.83 -67.59
C GLU A 313 -41.81 18.31 -66.74
N LYS A 314 -41.59 19.62 -66.65
CA LYS A 314 -40.59 20.21 -65.73
C LYS A 314 -40.93 19.94 -64.27
N GLU A 315 -42.20 20.04 -63.88
CA GLU A 315 -42.65 19.74 -62.52
C GLU A 315 -42.47 18.25 -62.21
N ASN A 316 -42.82 17.35 -63.13
CA ASN A 316 -42.58 15.92 -62.98
C ASN A 316 -41.09 15.58 -62.82
N GLU A 317 -40.22 16.22 -63.60
CA GLU A 317 -38.77 16.02 -63.48
C GLU A 317 -38.24 16.55 -62.13
N SER A 318 -38.75 17.71 -61.67
CA SER A 318 -38.44 18.24 -60.34
C SER A 318 -38.87 17.27 -59.23
N LEU A 319 -40.11 16.76 -59.30
CA LEU A 319 -40.65 15.80 -58.32
C LEU A 319 -39.87 14.47 -58.33
N ARG A 320 -39.46 13.97 -59.51
CA ARG A 320 -38.60 12.77 -59.61
C ARG A 320 -37.23 13.00 -58.98
N SER A 321 -36.64 14.16 -59.21
CA SER A 321 -35.38 14.57 -58.58
C SER A 321 -35.52 14.65 -57.06
N GLU A 322 -36.56 15.31 -56.55
CA GLU A 322 -36.86 15.40 -55.12
C GLU A 322 -37.08 14.03 -54.47
N LEU A 323 -37.86 13.14 -55.12
CA LEU A 323 -38.04 11.76 -54.65
C LEU A 323 -36.72 10.99 -54.59
N SER A 324 -35.81 11.22 -55.53
CA SER A 324 -34.48 10.60 -55.51
C SER A 324 -33.65 11.07 -54.30
N VAL A 325 -33.70 12.38 -53.98
CA VAL A 325 -33.02 12.98 -52.83
C VAL A 325 -33.64 12.50 -51.51
N LEU A 326 -34.96 12.39 -51.42
CA LEU A 326 -35.62 11.85 -50.23
C LEU A 326 -35.28 10.37 -50.01
N ARG A 327 -35.20 9.56 -51.08
CA ARG A 327 -34.76 8.16 -50.99
C ARG A 327 -33.32 8.04 -50.50
N THR A 328 -32.40 8.87 -50.96
CA THR A 328 -31.00 8.86 -50.46
C THR A 328 -30.92 9.34 -49.01
N ARG A 329 -31.66 10.39 -48.64
CA ARG A 329 -31.75 10.86 -47.24
C ARG A 329 -32.30 9.77 -46.31
N LEU A 330 -33.33 9.03 -46.72
CA LEU A 330 -33.87 7.89 -45.96
C LEU A 330 -32.84 6.78 -45.79
N ARG A 331 -32.11 6.40 -46.85
CA ARG A 331 -31.01 5.40 -46.75
C ARG A 331 -29.92 5.86 -45.80
N ASN A 332 -29.50 7.12 -45.89
CA ASN A 332 -28.50 7.70 -44.99
C ASN A 332 -28.98 7.71 -43.54
N SER A 333 -30.26 8.04 -43.29
CA SER A 333 -30.86 7.98 -41.95
C SER A 333 -30.85 6.55 -41.39
N LYS A 334 -31.25 5.55 -42.20
CA LYS A 334 -31.23 4.13 -41.81
C LYS A 334 -29.81 3.64 -41.51
N ASN A 335 -28.81 4.09 -42.25
CA ASN A 335 -27.41 3.73 -41.98
C ASN A 335 -26.91 4.35 -40.66
N ARG A 336 -27.24 5.61 -40.38
CA ARG A 336 -26.93 6.26 -39.10
C ARG A 336 -27.59 5.55 -37.94
N GLU A 337 -28.85 5.16 -38.08
CA GLU A 337 -29.59 4.38 -37.08
C GLU A 337 -28.91 3.03 -36.80
N LYS A 338 -28.47 2.31 -37.84
CA LYS A 338 -27.71 1.05 -37.70
C LYS A 338 -26.38 1.25 -36.97
N THR A 339 -25.64 2.31 -37.30
CA THR A 339 -24.39 2.64 -36.60
C THR A 339 -24.66 2.97 -35.12
N ALA A 340 -25.62 3.86 -34.86
CA ALA A 340 -25.99 4.25 -33.49
C ALA A 340 -26.48 3.06 -32.64
N THR A 341 -27.26 2.15 -33.21
CA THR A 341 -27.71 0.93 -32.51
C THR A 341 -26.55 -0.02 -32.23
N SER A 342 -25.60 -0.17 -33.16
CA SER A 342 -24.40 -0.98 -32.92
C SER A 342 -23.51 -0.39 -31.81
N GLU A 343 -23.33 0.93 -31.79
CA GLU A 343 -22.60 1.64 -30.73
C GLU A 343 -23.30 1.52 -29.38
N PHE A 344 -24.63 1.63 -29.35
CA PHE A 344 -25.44 1.44 -28.13
C PHE A 344 -25.26 0.03 -27.55
N VAL A 345 -25.28 -1.01 -28.39
CA VAL A 345 -25.06 -2.39 -27.94
C VAL A 345 -23.63 -2.57 -27.40
N GLU A 346 -22.63 -1.95 -28.02
CA GLU A 346 -21.25 -2.04 -27.55
C GLU A 346 -21.04 -1.29 -26.23
N LEU A 347 -21.60 -0.08 -26.09
CA LEU A 347 -21.61 0.66 -24.83
C LEU A 347 -22.31 -0.13 -23.71
N LYS A 348 -23.39 -0.85 -24.02
CA LYS A 348 -24.07 -1.73 -23.05
C LYS A 348 -23.17 -2.86 -22.56
N LYS A 349 -22.38 -3.48 -23.45
CA LYS A 349 -21.40 -4.51 -23.05
C LYS A 349 -20.29 -3.92 -22.20
N GLN A 350 -19.78 -2.75 -22.56
CA GLN A 350 -18.76 -2.04 -21.77
C GLN A 350 -19.28 -1.72 -20.37
N LEU A 351 -20.52 -1.20 -20.27
CA LEU A 351 -21.17 -0.96 -18.99
C LEU A 351 -21.33 -2.25 -18.18
N GLN A 352 -21.76 -3.34 -18.80
CA GLN A 352 -21.88 -4.65 -18.14
C GLN A 352 -20.53 -5.15 -17.62
N TRP A 353 -19.44 -4.96 -18.38
CA TRP A 353 -18.09 -5.32 -17.93
C TRP A 353 -17.64 -4.49 -16.73
N VAL A 354 -17.89 -3.18 -16.74
CA VAL A 354 -17.57 -2.30 -15.59
C VAL A 354 -18.38 -2.70 -14.36
N LEU A 355 -19.65 -3.05 -14.51
CA LEU A 355 -20.49 -3.55 -13.41
C LEU A 355 -19.93 -4.85 -12.83
N GLU A 356 -19.48 -5.77 -13.69
CA GLU A 356 -18.89 -7.03 -13.23
C GLU A 356 -17.55 -6.82 -12.53
N LYS A 357 -16.73 -5.86 -13.01
CA LYS A 357 -15.52 -5.44 -12.29
C LYS A 357 -15.84 -4.86 -10.92
N GLY A 358 -16.87 -4.00 -10.83
CA GLY A 358 -17.35 -3.47 -9.55
C GLY A 358 -17.73 -4.57 -8.55
N LYS A 359 -18.45 -5.60 -8.99
CA LYS A 359 -18.77 -6.76 -8.12
C LYS A 359 -17.53 -7.52 -7.66
N ASN A 360 -16.58 -7.77 -8.57
CA ASN A 360 -15.33 -8.45 -8.20
C ASN A 360 -14.51 -7.62 -7.20
N ASP A 361 -14.51 -6.29 -7.34
CA ASP A 361 -13.87 -5.38 -6.39
C ASP A 361 -14.60 -5.40 -5.03
N ASP A 362 -15.93 -5.46 -5.01
CA ASP A 362 -16.72 -5.59 -3.79
C ASP A 362 -16.43 -6.92 -3.06
N GLU A 363 -16.34 -8.04 -3.80
CA GLU A 363 -15.94 -9.35 -3.26
C GLU A 363 -14.53 -9.32 -2.65
N LEU A 364 -13.59 -8.65 -3.34
CA LEU A 364 -12.23 -8.45 -2.82
C LEU A 364 -12.24 -7.62 -1.54
N ILE A 365 -12.99 -6.51 -1.51
CA ILE A 365 -13.14 -5.67 -0.32
C ILE A 365 -13.73 -6.48 0.84
N GLN A 366 -14.76 -7.29 0.59
CA GLN A 366 -15.35 -8.15 1.60
C GLN A 366 -14.34 -9.16 2.16
N SER A 367 -13.59 -9.86 1.29
CA SER A 367 -12.55 -10.80 1.70
C SER A 367 -11.45 -10.15 2.54
N LEU A 368 -11.01 -8.94 2.15
CA LEU A 368 -10.05 -8.16 2.92
C LEU A 368 -10.60 -7.72 4.28
N LEU A 369 -11.87 -7.31 4.35
CA LEU A 369 -12.53 -6.97 5.60
C LEU A 369 -12.66 -8.18 6.52
N GLU A 370 -13.03 -9.35 6.00
CA GLU A 370 -13.09 -10.61 6.75
C GLU A 370 -11.70 -11.05 7.26
N SER A 371 -10.65 -10.88 6.46
CA SER A 371 -9.27 -11.13 6.89
C SER A 371 -8.85 -10.18 8.01
N LYS A 372 -9.15 -8.88 7.86
CA LYS A 372 -8.88 -7.86 8.87
C LYS A 372 -9.59 -8.15 10.20
N THR A 373 -10.87 -8.52 10.17
CA THR A 373 -11.62 -8.84 11.39
C THR A 373 -11.06 -10.08 12.07
N LYS A 374 -10.72 -11.13 11.33
CA LYS A 374 -10.05 -12.32 11.88
C LYS A 374 -8.73 -11.95 12.58
N LEU A 375 -7.87 -11.18 11.93
CA LEU A 375 -6.60 -10.73 12.52
C LEU A 375 -6.82 -9.85 13.76
N GLN A 376 -7.81 -8.96 13.72
CA GLN A 376 -8.15 -8.12 14.86
C GLN A 376 -8.62 -8.95 16.06
N THR A 377 -9.49 -9.94 15.84
CA THR A 377 -9.95 -10.83 16.92
C THR A 377 -8.82 -11.70 17.48
N ALA A 378 -7.89 -12.17 16.63
CA ALA A 378 -6.71 -12.90 17.08
C ALA A 378 -5.79 -12.02 17.94
N LEU A 379 -5.58 -10.77 17.54
CA LEU A 379 -4.80 -9.81 18.32
C LEU A 379 -5.46 -9.50 19.67
N GLU A 380 -6.77 -9.29 19.70
CA GLU A 380 -7.53 -9.08 20.94
C GLU A 380 -7.42 -10.29 21.89
N GLN A 381 -7.42 -11.51 21.35
CA GLN A 381 -7.19 -12.73 22.13
C GLN A 381 -5.76 -12.82 22.69
N GLU A 382 -4.73 -12.49 21.90
CA GLU A 382 -3.34 -12.50 22.37
C GLU A 382 -3.09 -11.41 23.41
N VAL A 383 -3.67 -10.22 23.26
CA VAL A 383 -3.62 -9.16 24.28
C VAL A 383 -4.24 -9.65 25.59
N LYS A 384 -5.39 -10.33 25.53
CA LYS A 384 -6.03 -10.89 26.72
C LYS A 384 -5.16 -11.95 27.40
N LYS A 385 -4.55 -12.86 26.63
CA LYS A 385 -3.62 -13.86 27.18
C LYS A 385 -2.39 -13.21 27.82
N HIS A 386 -1.85 -12.16 27.22
CA HIS A 386 -0.74 -11.41 27.79
C HIS A 386 -1.11 -10.77 29.13
N MET A 387 -2.30 -10.16 29.24
CA MET A 387 -2.77 -9.63 30.52
C MET A 387 -2.90 -10.72 31.60
N GLU A 388 -3.44 -11.89 31.25
CA GLU A 388 -3.54 -13.03 32.18
C GLU A 388 -2.16 -13.59 32.60
N LEU A 389 -1.16 -13.54 31.71
CA LEU A 389 0.21 -13.94 32.02
C LEU A 389 0.91 -12.91 32.92
N ASP A 390 0.72 -11.61 32.65
CA ASP A 390 1.27 -10.53 33.47
C ASP A 390 0.70 -10.56 34.90
N GLU A 391 -0.58 -10.87 35.05
CA GLU A 391 -1.22 -11.04 36.36
C GLU A 391 -0.61 -12.22 37.12
N LYS A 392 -0.42 -13.37 36.47
CA LYS A 392 0.26 -14.55 37.08
C LYS A 392 1.71 -14.28 37.44
N LEU A 393 2.45 -13.53 36.59
CA LEU A 393 3.81 -13.13 36.89
C LEU A 393 3.88 -12.22 38.12
N LYS A 394 2.91 -11.32 38.28
CA LYS A 394 2.80 -10.48 39.46
C LYS A 394 2.50 -11.30 40.72
N GLU A 395 1.56 -12.24 40.66
CA GLU A 395 1.27 -13.16 41.77
C GLU A 395 2.51 -13.96 42.20
N LEU A 396 3.26 -14.52 41.25
CA LEU A 396 4.51 -15.24 41.53
C LEU A 396 5.60 -14.33 42.11
N SER A 397 5.69 -13.08 41.64
CA SER A 397 6.61 -12.08 42.19
C SER A 397 6.26 -11.75 43.64
N ASP A 398 4.97 -11.54 43.93
CA ASP A 398 4.48 -11.26 45.27
C ASP A 398 4.72 -12.45 46.21
N GLU A 399 4.48 -13.69 45.76
CA GLU A 399 4.80 -14.90 46.52
C GLU A 399 6.31 -15.05 46.79
N SER A 400 7.16 -14.79 45.79
CA SER A 400 8.62 -14.81 45.93
C SER A 400 9.11 -13.75 46.93
N SER A 401 8.50 -12.56 46.92
CA SER A 401 8.81 -11.50 47.87
C SER A 401 8.44 -11.89 49.31
N SER A 402 7.29 -12.53 49.50
CA SER A 402 6.85 -13.05 50.80
C SER A 402 7.82 -14.11 51.33
N LEU A 403 8.22 -15.07 50.49
CA LEU A 403 9.21 -16.10 50.85
C LEU A 403 10.59 -15.50 51.16
N ARG A 404 11.00 -14.43 50.46
CA ARG A 404 12.21 -13.67 50.78
C ARG A 404 12.14 -13.08 52.18
N VAL A 405 11.05 -12.38 52.50
CA VAL A 405 10.86 -11.79 53.85
C VAL A 405 10.90 -12.87 54.92
N GLN A 406 10.28 -14.04 54.67
CA GLN A 406 10.33 -15.16 55.61
C GLN A 406 11.76 -15.72 55.78
N ARG A 407 12.52 -15.87 54.69
CA ARG A 407 13.93 -16.29 54.76
C ARG A 407 14.76 -15.29 55.56
N ASP A 408 14.60 -13.99 55.30
CA ASP A 408 15.36 -12.94 55.96
C ASP A 408 15.05 -12.89 57.47
N ALA A 409 13.78 -13.13 57.86
CA ALA A 409 13.38 -13.27 59.26
C ALA A 409 14.03 -14.49 59.94
N ILE A 410 14.12 -15.63 59.26
CA ILE A 410 14.79 -16.82 59.81
C ILE A 410 16.31 -16.60 59.89
N GLN A 411 16.90 -15.95 58.90
CA GLN A 411 18.33 -15.65 58.87
C GLN A 411 18.73 -14.69 60.00
N THR A 412 17.91 -13.67 60.27
CA THR A 412 18.12 -12.77 61.41
C THR A 412 18.00 -13.49 62.75
N GLN A 413 17.04 -14.42 62.91
CA GLN A 413 16.97 -15.27 64.11
C GLN A 413 18.23 -16.14 64.30
N TYR A 414 18.72 -16.78 63.23
CA TYR A 414 19.96 -17.57 63.33
C TYR A 414 21.18 -16.73 63.64
N GLN A 415 21.27 -15.51 63.09
CA GLN A 415 22.35 -14.59 63.40
C GLN A 415 22.34 -14.20 64.88
N GLU A 416 21.17 -13.89 65.44
CA GLU A 416 21.04 -13.57 66.86
C GLU A 416 21.47 -14.75 67.75
N ILE A 417 21.10 -15.99 67.39
CA ILE A 417 21.54 -17.19 68.12
C ILE A 417 23.06 -17.38 68.03
N LEU A 418 23.67 -17.11 66.87
CA LEU A 418 25.12 -17.17 66.70
C LEU A 418 25.82 -16.13 67.56
N ASP A 419 25.31 -14.89 67.59
CA ASP A 419 25.87 -13.81 68.40
C ASP A 419 25.79 -14.15 69.90
N GLN A 420 24.67 -14.69 70.37
CA GLN A 420 24.51 -15.18 71.75
C GLN A 420 25.50 -16.32 72.09
N LYS A 421 25.71 -17.27 71.16
CA LYS A 421 26.68 -18.36 71.36
C LYS A 421 28.12 -17.84 71.40
N ASN A 422 28.47 -16.91 70.51
CA ASN A 422 29.79 -16.29 70.48
C ASN A 422 30.08 -15.50 71.76
N GLU A 423 29.10 -14.77 72.29
CA GLU A 423 29.22 -14.08 73.57
C GLU A 423 29.47 -15.07 74.71
N LYS A 424 28.77 -16.22 74.72
CA LYS A 424 28.99 -17.26 75.72
C LYS A 424 30.37 -17.91 75.61
N ILE A 425 30.86 -18.14 74.39
CA ILE A 425 32.23 -18.63 74.15
C ILE A 425 33.24 -17.62 74.71
N ALA A 426 33.09 -16.34 74.39
CA ALA A 426 33.98 -15.28 74.89
C ALA A 426 33.96 -15.20 76.43
N GLU A 427 32.81 -15.40 77.06
CA GLU A 427 32.69 -15.48 78.51
C GLU A 427 33.46 -16.68 79.09
N MET A 428 33.30 -17.87 78.50
CA MET A 428 34.02 -19.07 78.91
C MET A 428 35.54 -18.93 78.71
N GLU A 429 35.98 -18.37 77.59
CA GLU A 429 37.40 -18.09 77.33
C GLU A 429 37.99 -17.11 78.35
N ARG A 430 37.22 -16.10 78.75
CA ARG A 430 37.61 -15.14 79.80
C ARG A 430 37.76 -15.85 81.15
N MET A 431 36.81 -16.71 81.51
CA MET A 431 36.92 -17.55 82.73
C MET A 431 38.15 -18.47 82.66
N GLN A 432 38.43 -19.07 81.49
CA GLN A 432 39.57 -19.94 81.29
C GLN A 432 40.89 -19.18 81.43
N LYS A 433 41.02 -17.97 80.85
CA LYS A 433 42.18 -17.09 81.05
C LYS A 433 42.36 -16.70 82.51
N GLU A 434 41.29 -16.35 83.20
CA GLU A 434 41.33 -16.01 84.63
C GLU A 434 41.78 -17.22 85.47
N TRP A 435 41.29 -18.42 85.15
CA TRP A 435 41.74 -19.66 85.79
C TRP A 435 43.22 -19.95 85.56
N VAL A 436 43.71 -19.85 84.32
CA VAL A 436 45.13 -20.09 83.96
C VAL A 436 46.07 -19.09 84.65
N THR A 437 45.66 -17.83 84.77
CA THR A 437 46.44 -16.79 85.49
C THR A 437 46.44 -16.99 87.01
N LYS A 438 45.42 -17.64 87.57
CA LYS A 438 45.33 -17.93 89.02
C LYS A 438 46.07 -19.21 89.43
N THR A 439 46.23 -20.18 88.52
CA THR A 439 46.85 -21.49 88.81
C THR A 439 48.31 -21.61 88.41
N THR A 440 48.91 -20.57 87.82
CA THR A 440 50.35 -20.56 87.51
C THR A 440 51.14 -19.76 88.56
N PRO A 441 51.90 -20.41 89.47
CA PRO A 441 52.84 -19.70 90.33
C PRO A 441 54.08 -19.29 89.52
N THR A 442 54.47 -18.03 89.68
CA THR A 442 55.68 -17.44 89.12
C THR A 442 56.93 -18.08 89.75
N VAL A 443 57.73 -18.81 88.97
CA VAL A 443 59.14 -19.14 89.28
C VAL A 443 59.96 -19.06 87.97
N PRO A 444 61.19 -18.51 87.99
CA PRO A 444 62.02 -18.35 86.81
C PRO A 444 62.94 -19.55 86.52
N ASP A 445 63.33 -19.63 85.24
CA ASP A 445 64.55 -20.23 84.66
C ASP A 445 64.63 -21.76 84.40
N LYS A 446 65.05 -22.07 83.16
CA LYS A 446 65.78 -23.23 82.61
C LYS A 446 65.24 -24.68 82.68
N SER A 447 65.33 -25.27 81.47
CA SER A 447 65.72 -26.65 81.12
C SER A 447 64.64 -27.65 80.72
N GLN A 448 64.82 -28.15 79.48
CA GLN A 448 64.63 -29.51 78.98
C GLN A 448 63.75 -30.49 79.77
N CYS A 449 62.67 -30.97 79.15
CA CYS A 449 62.46 -32.36 78.71
C CYS A 449 61.07 -32.45 78.03
N SER A 450 61.00 -32.88 76.78
CA SER A 450 60.53 -34.22 76.40
C SER A 450 59.14 -34.57 76.94
N MET A 451 58.13 -34.41 76.08
CA MET A 451 57.05 -35.39 75.97
C MET A 451 56.59 -35.43 74.51
N ASP A 452 56.92 -36.54 73.88
CA ASP A 452 56.43 -36.97 72.57
C ASP A 452 54.92 -37.28 72.61
N GLU A 453 54.36 -37.32 71.39
CA GLU A 453 53.30 -38.27 71.01
C GLU A 453 51.82 -37.85 71.01
N THR A 454 51.44 -36.73 70.36
CA THR A 454 50.14 -36.66 69.62
C THR A 454 50.10 -35.54 68.55
N THR A 455 51.08 -35.45 67.64
CA THR A 455 51.03 -34.40 66.58
C THR A 455 51.61 -34.87 65.24
N ARG A 456 51.10 -35.99 64.73
CA ARG A 456 51.43 -36.48 63.37
C ARG A 456 50.24 -36.71 62.44
N GLN A 457 49.04 -36.25 62.79
CA GLN A 457 47.86 -36.39 61.91
C GLN A 457 47.28 -35.07 61.38
N THR A 458 47.65 -33.91 61.90
CA THR A 458 47.07 -32.62 61.46
C THR A 458 47.84 -31.93 60.33
N ALA A 459 49.12 -32.28 60.10
CA ALA A 459 49.90 -31.69 59.02
C ALA A 459 49.49 -32.19 57.63
N ASP A 460 49.04 -33.46 57.53
CA ASP A 460 48.56 -34.05 56.28
C ASP A 460 47.13 -33.59 55.95
N ASP A 461 46.25 -33.39 56.95
CA ASP A 461 44.89 -32.86 56.77
C ASP A 461 44.90 -31.37 56.38
N ASP A 462 45.80 -30.55 56.94
CA ASP A 462 45.97 -29.15 56.53
C ASP A 462 46.52 -29.03 55.10
N ASN A 463 47.35 -29.98 54.67
CA ASN A 463 47.88 -30.03 53.29
C ASN A 463 46.81 -30.50 52.30
N LEU A 464 46.01 -31.49 52.68
CA LEU A 464 44.87 -31.97 51.88
C LEU A 464 43.78 -30.90 51.75
N GLY A 465 43.49 -30.16 52.83
CA GLY A 465 42.56 -29.04 52.83
C GLY A 465 42.98 -27.92 51.87
N LYS A 466 44.26 -27.52 51.89
CA LYS A 466 44.81 -26.53 50.94
C LYS A 466 44.79 -27.02 49.50
N GLN A 467 45.04 -28.31 49.28
CA GLN A 467 44.95 -28.91 47.94
C GLN A 467 43.51 -28.92 47.42
N VAL A 468 42.53 -29.24 48.28
CA VAL A 468 41.10 -29.19 47.94
C VAL A 468 40.66 -27.76 47.65
N GLU A 469 41.11 -26.79 48.43
CA GLU A 469 40.82 -25.37 48.21
C GLU A 469 41.41 -24.88 46.88
N PHE A 470 42.66 -25.21 46.58
CA PHE A 470 43.30 -24.87 45.30
C PHE A 470 42.56 -25.48 44.10
N LEU A 471 42.22 -26.77 44.17
CA LEU A 471 41.45 -27.45 43.12
C LEU A 471 40.03 -26.89 42.98
N THR A 472 39.44 -26.39 44.07
CA THR A 472 38.13 -25.73 44.07
C THR A 472 38.20 -24.39 43.34
N ILE A 473 39.22 -23.58 43.63
CA ILE A 473 39.48 -22.30 42.95
C ILE A 473 39.74 -22.54 41.46
N GLU A 474 40.56 -23.54 41.11
CA GLU A 474 40.84 -23.88 39.71
C GLU A 474 39.58 -24.36 38.98
N ARG A 475 38.79 -25.24 39.61
CA ARG A 475 37.49 -25.68 39.09
C ARG A 475 36.55 -24.50 38.83
N ASP A 476 36.48 -23.55 39.76
CA ASP A 476 35.57 -22.41 39.66
C ASP A 476 36.04 -21.40 38.62
N GLY A 477 37.36 -21.18 38.51
CA GLY A 477 37.95 -20.40 37.41
C GLY A 477 37.68 -21.02 36.03
N LEU A 478 37.81 -22.35 35.90
CA LEU A 478 37.47 -23.06 34.67
C LEU A 478 35.97 -23.01 34.36
N ARG A 479 35.09 -23.12 35.37
CA ARG A 479 33.64 -22.94 35.20
C ARG A 479 33.32 -21.54 34.66
N GLN A 480 33.92 -20.51 35.23
CA GLN A 480 33.71 -19.12 34.80
C GLN A 480 34.23 -18.89 33.38
N LEU A 481 35.36 -19.51 33.00
CA LEU A 481 35.86 -19.46 31.62
C LEU A 481 34.89 -20.13 30.64
N VAL A 482 34.38 -21.31 30.98
CA VAL A 482 33.39 -22.02 30.15
C VAL A 482 32.10 -21.22 30.02
N GLU A 483 31.62 -20.60 31.10
CA GLU A 483 30.43 -19.74 31.08
C GLU A 483 30.64 -18.50 30.19
N THR A 484 31.83 -17.90 30.23
CA THR A 484 32.20 -16.78 29.36
C THR A 484 32.25 -17.19 27.90
N LEU A 485 32.86 -18.35 27.59
CA LEU A 485 32.93 -18.88 26.22
C LEU A 485 31.55 -19.27 25.67
N ASN A 486 30.70 -19.89 26.50
CA ASN A 486 29.32 -20.21 26.11
C ASN A 486 28.52 -18.93 25.85
N SER A 487 28.65 -17.90 26.69
CA SER A 487 28.00 -16.60 26.48
C SER A 487 28.45 -15.94 25.17
N GLN A 488 29.74 -16.07 24.81
CA GLN A 488 30.24 -15.59 23.53
C GLN A 488 29.68 -16.39 22.36
N LEU A 489 29.60 -17.72 22.48
CA LEU A 489 29.02 -18.59 21.46
C LEU A 489 27.54 -18.29 21.24
N ASP A 490 26.76 -18.14 22.31
CA ASP A 490 25.33 -17.79 22.25
C ASP A 490 25.12 -16.45 21.56
N ARG A 491 25.96 -15.45 21.87
CA ARG A 491 25.95 -14.15 21.17
C ARG A 491 26.24 -14.32 19.67
N GLN A 492 27.20 -15.16 19.30
CA GLN A 492 27.51 -15.43 17.88
C GLN A 492 26.37 -16.17 17.18
N ILE A 493 25.71 -17.11 17.85
CA ILE A 493 24.54 -17.82 17.33
C ILE A 493 23.39 -16.84 17.08
N GLU A 494 23.11 -15.93 18.02
CA GLU A 494 22.07 -14.92 17.86
C GLU A 494 22.38 -13.96 16.69
N GLU A 495 23.65 -13.57 16.55
CA GLU A 495 24.11 -12.75 15.41
C GLU A 495 23.91 -13.48 14.07
N ILE A 496 24.25 -14.77 14.00
CA ILE A 496 24.01 -15.61 12.82
C ILE A 496 22.51 -15.71 12.53
N MET A 497 21.68 -15.97 13.54
CA MET A 497 20.22 -16.08 13.38
C MET A 497 19.60 -14.77 12.86
N GLU A 498 20.04 -13.62 13.36
CA GLU A 498 19.56 -12.32 12.88
C GLU A 498 20.03 -12.03 11.45
N LEU A 499 21.25 -12.46 11.07
CA LEU A 499 21.73 -12.38 9.70
C LEU A 499 20.95 -13.31 8.77
N GLU A 500 20.67 -14.55 9.18
CA GLU A 500 19.83 -15.50 8.42
C GLU A 500 18.41 -14.95 8.23
N LYS A 501 17.83 -14.34 9.26
CA LYS A 501 16.53 -13.68 9.18
C LYS A 501 16.53 -12.51 8.22
N LYS A 502 17.58 -11.67 8.23
CA LYS A 502 17.75 -10.58 7.26
C LYS A 502 17.88 -11.12 5.83
N ILE A 503 18.65 -12.19 5.63
CA ILE A 503 18.77 -12.86 4.33
C ILE A 503 17.40 -13.39 3.88
N ALA A 504 16.68 -14.09 4.74
CA ALA A 504 15.35 -14.62 4.43
C ALA A 504 14.34 -13.51 4.09
N GLU A 505 14.39 -12.36 4.78
CA GLU A 505 13.55 -11.21 4.48
C GLU A 505 13.91 -10.57 3.13
N THR A 506 15.21 -10.45 2.82
CA THR A 506 15.64 -10.00 1.48
C THR A 506 15.24 -10.97 0.38
N ASP A 507 15.25 -12.28 0.65
CA ASP A 507 14.81 -13.32 -0.27
C ASP A 507 13.28 -13.30 -0.47
N ARG A 508 12.49 -12.98 0.56
CA ARG A 508 11.03 -12.76 0.45
C ARG A 508 10.69 -11.51 -0.35
N CYS A 509 11.38 -10.39 -0.11
CA CYS A 509 11.20 -9.17 -0.90
C CYS A 509 11.59 -9.34 -2.37
N THR A 510 12.63 -10.13 -2.66
CA THR A 510 13.05 -10.41 -4.04
C THR A 510 12.14 -11.41 -4.75
N THR A 511 11.68 -12.47 -4.07
CA THR A 511 10.76 -13.47 -4.67
C THR A 511 9.34 -12.95 -4.91
N ALA A 512 8.85 -11.98 -4.13
CA ALA A 512 7.58 -11.31 -4.39
C ALA A 512 7.59 -10.42 -5.66
N SER A 513 8.78 -10.06 -6.17
CA SER A 513 8.93 -9.22 -7.37
C SER A 513 9.19 -10.00 -8.67
N THR A 514 9.42 -11.30 -8.60
CA THR A 514 9.66 -12.15 -9.79
C THR A 514 8.82 -13.41 -9.75
N LEU A 515 7.68 -13.37 -10.41
CA LEU A 515 6.95 -14.54 -10.87
C LEU A 515 7.85 -15.34 -11.83
N GLY A 516 8.23 -16.54 -11.42
CA GLY A 516 8.77 -17.59 -12.28
C GLY A 516 10.28 -17.62 -12.50
N SER A 517 11.01 -18.30 -11.60
CA SER A 517 12.03 -19.29 -11.98
C SER A 517 12.53 -20.03 -10.75
N ARG A 518 12.06 -21.28 -10.59
CA ARG A 518 12.72 -22.26 -9.72
C ARG A 518 14.03 -22.67 -10.40
N ILE A 519 15.15 -22.36 -9.76
CA ILE A 519 16.41 -23.08 -9.97
C ILE A 519 16.68 -23.87 -8.68
N PRO A 520 16.84 -25.20 -8.73
CA PRO A 520 17.15 -26.00 -7.56
C PRO A 520 18.59 -25.76 -7.13
N ARG A 521 18.80 -25.32 -5.88
CA ARG A 521 20.14 -25.40 -5.27
C ARG A 521 20.38 -26.83 -4.79
N TYR A 522 21.39 -27.46 -5.36
CA TYR A 522 22.00 -28.68 -4.88
C TYR A 522 22.72 -28.44 -3.54
N GLY A 523 22.65 -29.44 -2.67
CA GLY A 523 23.72 -29.75 -1.73
C GLY A 523 23.62 -29.17 -0.32
N SER A 524 22.85 -29.82 0.55
CA SER A 524 23.31 -30.08 1.92
C SER A 524 22.56 -31.27 2.52
N ASN A 525 23.33 -32.09 3.21
CA ASN A 525 23.02 -33.43 3.68
C ASN A 525 21.65 -33.55 4.35
N LYS A 526 20.76 -34.33 3.73
CA LYS A 526 19.65 -35.00 4.42
C LYS A 526 20.18 -36.26 5.08
N ASN A 527 20.75 -36.13 6.27
CA ASN A 527 20.82 -37.24 7.21
C ASN A 527 20.00 -36.86 8.45
N ALA A 528 19.11 -37.78 8.84
CA ALA A 528 18.28 -37.77 10.05
C ALA A 528 17.05 -36.85 10.08
N THR A 529 16.10 -37.07 9.16
CA THR A 529 14.68 -36.99 9.56
C THR A 529 14.28 -38.34 10.17
N GLU A 530 14.67 -38.56 11.42
CA GLU A 530 13.93 -39.51 12.26
C GLU A 530 12.53 -38.92 12.48
N LYS A 531 11.52 -39.63 11.97
CA LYS A 531 10.12 -39.41 12.35
C LYS A 531 10.02 -39.47 13.87
N CYS A 532 9.92 -38.30 14.51
CA CYS A 532 9.64 -38.21 15.93
C CYS A 532 8.18 -38.64 16.14
N SER A 533 8.01 -39.91 16.53
CA SER A 533 6.82 -40.39 17.22
C SER A 533 6.62 -39.59 18.52
N PRO A 534 5.41 -39.54 19.09
CA PRO A 534 4.98 -38.52 20.04
C PRO A 534 5.89 -38.48 21.29
N ALA A 535 6.00 -37.27 21.86
CA ALA A 535 6.92 -36.80 22.91
C ALA A 535 7.09 -37.65 24.20
N GLY A 536 6.55 -38.86 24.28
CA GLY A 536 6.70 -39.78 25.41
C GLY A 536 8.06 -40.49 25.48
N ASN A 537 8.78 -40.65 24.36
CA ASN A 537 9.93 -41.59 24.29
C ASN A 537 11.32 -40.93 24.38
N ALA A 538 11.42 -39.60 24.38
CA ALA A 538 12.71 -38.91 24.34
C ALA A 538 13.50 -39.04 25.66
N LEU A 539 12.80 -38.97 26.79
CA LEU A 539 13.41 -39.09 28.12
C LEU A 539 13.86 -40.53 28.42
N ASP A 540 13.11 -41.53 27.92
CA ASP A 540 13.52 -42.95 28.02
C ASP A 540 14.79 -43.25 27.22
N ARG A 541 14.94 -42.62 26.06
CA ARG A 541 16.17 -42.74 25.27
C ARG A 541 17.37 -42.11 25.99
N LEU A 542 17.19 -40.94 26.62
CA LEU A 542 18.26 -40.25 27.35
C LEU A 542 18.71 -40.98 28.63
N CYS A 543 17.79 -41.66 29.31
CA CYS A 543 18.10 -42.52 30.46
C CYS A 543 18.65 -43.89 30.05
N SER A 544 18.67 -44.24 28.76
CA SER A 544 19.17 -45.54 28.31
C SER A 544 20.69 -45.61 28.34
N ARG A 545 21.20 -46.79 28.70
CA ARG A 545 22.63 -47.13 28.62
C ARG A 545 23.17 -47.06 27.18
N ASP A 546 22.31 -47.29 26.19
CA ASP A 546 22.68 -47.23 24.78
C ASP A 546 23.04 -45.80 24.34
N TYR A 547 22.38 -44.80 24.92
CA TYR A 547 22.68 -43.38 24.65
C TYR A 547 24.08 -43.03 25.15
N ARG A 548 24.43 -43.45 26.37
CA ARG A 548 25.77 -43.29 26.93
C ARG A 548 26.84 -43.89 26.02
N GLN A 549 26.65 -45.13 25.58
CA GLN A 549 27.64 -45.79 24.74
C GLN A 549 27.78 -45.10 23.38
N LYS A 550 26.67 -44.65 22.80
CA LYS A 550 26.68 -43.91 21.54
C LYS A 550 27.42 -42.57 21.67
N VAL A 551 27.11 -41.77 22.68
CA VAL A 551 27.76 -40.46 22.91
C VAL A 551 29.26 -40.61 23.14
N ILE A 552 29.68 -41.61 23.92
CA ILE A 552 31.11 -41.84 24.19
C ILE A 552 31.84 -42.29 22.90
N ASN A 553 31.21 -43.14 22.09
CA ASN A 553 31.78 -43.61 20.83
C ASN A 553 31.86 -42.50 19.76
N ASP A 554 30.84 -41.65 19.68
CA ASP A 554 30.75 -40.57 18.68
C ASP A 554 31.70 -39.40 19.00
N ALA A 555 32.04 -39.19 20.28
CA ALA A 555 32.87 -38.06 20.71
C ALA A 555 34.38 -38.24 20.51
N GLY A 556 34.86 -39.42 20.08
CA GLY A 556 36.28 -39.67 19.79
C GLY A 556 37.22 -39.42 20.98
N LEU A 557 36.73 -39.58 22.21
CA LEU A 557 37.46 -39.26 23.43
C LEU A 557 38.56 -40.28 23.74
N SER A 558 39.64 -39.82 24.39
CA SER A 558 40.64 -40.73 24.96
C SER A 558 40.03 -41.60 26.07
N VAL A 559 40.61 -42.77 26.37
CA VAL A 559 40.06 -43.73 27.36
C VAL A 559 39.87 -43.09 28.74
N ALA A 560 40.80 -42.23 29.17
CA ALA A 560 40.71 -41.52 30.46
C ALA A 560 39.59 -40.46 30.46
N ALA A 561 39.44 -39.70 29.37
CA ALA A 561 38.35 -38.73 29.24
C ALA A 561 36.99 -39.43 29.11
N ALA A 562 36.91 -40.53 28.35
CA ALA A 562 35.71 -41.33 28.15
C ALA A 562 35.20 -41.95 29.46
N THR A 563 36.10 -42.39 30.34
CA THR A 563 35.73 -42.93 31.66
C THR A 563 35.22 -41.85 32.60
N LEU A 564 35.84 -40.66 32.62
CA LEU A 564 35.38 -39.53 33.42
C LEU A 564 34.03 -38.99 32.94
N VAL A 565 33.90 -38.76 31.63
CA VAL A 565 32.64 -38.34 30.99
C VAL A 565 31.56 -39.39 31.20
N GLY A 566 31.90 -40.68 31.07
CA GLY A 566 30.99 -41.79 31.35
C GLY A 566 30.43 -41.76 32.76
N LYS A 567 31.27 -41.56 33.78
CA LYS A 567 30.81 -41.41 35.18
C LYS A 567 29.87 -40.22 35.37
N ARG A 568 30.17 -39.08 34.74
CA ARG A 568 29.29 -37.90 34.80
C ARG A 568 27.96 -38.13 34.09
N ILE A 569 27.96 -38.83 32.96
CA ILE A 569 26.72 -39.25 32.30
C ILE A 569 25.90 -40.16 33.22
N ASP A 570 26.54 -41.12 33.90
CA ASP A 570 25.86 -42.04 34.82
C ASP A 570 25.21 -41.28 36.01
N GLU A 571 25.93 -40.32 36.60
CA GLU A 571 25.41 -39.44 37.66
C GLU A 571 24.21 -38.59 37.17
N LEU A 572 24.32 -37.98 35.99
CA LEU A 572 23.24 -37.18 35.40
C LEU A 572 22.04 -38.03 35.00
N GLN A 573 22.25 -39.24 34.48
CA GLN A 573 21.17 -40.18 34.16
C GLN A 573 20.42 -40.63 35.42
N SER A 574 21.15 -40.86 36.52
CA SER A 574 20.54 -41.18 37.82
C SER A 574 19.71 -40.01 38.36
N ALA A 575 20.25 -38.79 38.33
CA ALA A 575 19.53 -37.58 38.75
C ALA A 575 18.30 -37.30 37.88
N LEU A 576 18.42 -37.47 36.55
CA LEU A 576 17.32 -37.33 35.60
C LEU A 576 16.23 -38.38 35.84
N GLY A 577 16.61 -39.62 36.16
CA GLY A 577 15.68 -40.68 36.56
C GLY A 577 14.89 -40.32 37.81
N ALA A 578 15.58 -39.84 38.86
CA ALA A 578 14.93 -39.39 40.09
C ALA A 578 13.95 -38.23 39.85
N ALA A 579 14.36 -37.21 39.09
CA ALA A 579 13.50 -36.07 38.75
C ALA A 579 12.27 -36.51 37.90
N ARG A 580 12.45 -37.48 37.01
CA ARG A 580 11.34 -38.06 36.23
C ARG A 580 10.32 -38.76 37.12
N ASP A 581 10.79 -39.58 38.06
CA ASP A 581 9.92 -40.29 38.99
C ASP A 581 9.17 -39.32 39.90
N GLU A 582 9.82 -38.24 40.33
CA GLU A 582 9.18 -37.14 41.06
C GLU A 582 8.10 -36.44 40.21
N ILE A 583 8.39 -36.08 38.96
CA ILE A 583 7.39 -35.50 38.04
C ILE A 583 6.21 -36.44 37.85
N LYS A 584 6.45 -37.76 37.74
CA LYS A 584 5.40 -38.76 37.62
C LYS A 584 4.54 -38.84 38.89
N ALA A 585 5.17 -38.77 40.07
CA ALA A 585 4.49 -38.71 41.35
C ALA A 585 3.63 -37.43 41.47
N LEU A 586 4.19 -36.26 41.14
CA LEU A 586 3.48 -34.98 41.12
C LEU A 586 2.29 -34.99 40.15
N LYS A 587 2.45 -35.53 38.93
CA LYS A 587 1.34 -35.68 37.98
C LYS A 587 0.22 -36.56 38.55
N SER A 588 0.56 -37.64 39.24
CA SER A 588 -0.44 -38.49 39.90
C SER A 588 -1.17 -37.75 41.03
N MET A 589 -0.44 -36.93 41.80
CA MET A 589 -0.98 -36.09 42.87
C MET A 589 -1.97 -35.05 42.32
N VAL A 590 -1.56 -34.32 41.27
CA VAL A 590 -2.40 -33.32 40.60
C VAL A 590 -3.67 -33.95 40.04
N LYS A 591 -3.57 -35.13 39.43
CA LYS A 591 -4.74 -35.87 38.94
C LYS A 591 -5.71 -36.23 40.06
N ARG A 592 -5.21 -36.65 41.22
CA ARG A 592 -6.02 -36.94 42.40
C ARG A 592 -6.71 -35.68 42.94
N LEU A 593 -5.99 -34.57 43.08
CA LEU A 593 -6.55 -33.29 43.51
C LEU A 593 -7.63 -32.77 42.56
N LYS A 594 -7.44 -32.95 41.24
CA LYS A 594 -8.46 -32.63 40.25
C LYS A 594 -9.75 -33.44 40.47
N ASN A 595 -9.63 -34.73 40.75
CA ASN A 595 -10.79 -35.58 41.03
C ASN A 595 -11.52 -35.14 42.31
N VAL A 596 -10.77 -34.87 43.39
CA VAL A 596 -11.35 -34.37 44.65
C VAL A 596 -12.11 -33.06 44.43
N ARG A 597 -11.53 -32.08 43.72
CA ARG A 597 -12.24 -30.83 43.40
C ARG A 597 -13.49 -31.04 42.54
N GLN A 598 -13.48 -32.03 41.64
CA GLN A 598 -14.65 -32.37 40.83
C GLN A 598 -15.76 -32.99 41.69
N GLU A 599 -15.41 -33.83 42.66
CA GLU A 599 -16.33 -34.39 43.65
C GLU A 599 -16.93 -33.27 44.52
N ASP A 600 -16.10 -32.37 45.06
CA ASP A 600 -16.54 -31.21 45.85
C ASP A 600 -17.50 -30.31 45.06
N PHE A 601 -17.19 -30.02 43.80
CA PHE A 601 -18.06 -29.24 42.92
C PHE A 601 -19.40 -29.92 42.68
N THR A 602 -19.39 -31.25 42.53
CA THR A 602 -20.61 -32.05 42.34
C THR A 602 -21.49 -32.01 43.60
N ILE A 603 -20.89 -32.15 44.78
CA ILE A 603 -21.59 -32.05 46.07
C ILE A 603 -22.18 -30.65 46.27
N LEU A 604 -21.41 -29.59 46.03
CA LEU A 604 -21.89 -28.20 46.13
C LEU A 604 -23.05 -27.94 45.17
N THR A 605 -22.96 -28.46 43.94
CA THR A 605 -24.05 -28.35 42.96
C THR A 605 -25.31 -29.05 43.46
N GLN A 606 -25.19 -30.26 44.03
CA GLN A 606 -26.31 -30.98 44.62
C GLN A 606 -26.96 -30.20 45.77
N ILE A 607 -26.16 -29.64 46.69
CA ILE A 607 -26.64 -28.81 47.81
C ILE A 607 -27.42 -27.59 47.29
N VAL A 608 -26.87 -26.87 46.31
CA VAL A 608 -27.53 -25.71 45.70
C VAL A 608 -28.86 -26.10 45.03
N THR A 609 -28.90 -27.25 44.33
CA THR A 609 -30.15 -27.73 43.72
C THR A 609 -31.20 -28.09 44.77
N GLN A 610 -30.82 -28.73 45.88
CA GLN A 610 -31.72 -29.06 46.98
C GLN A 610 -32.28 -27.79 47.65
N LEU A 611 -31.42 -26.80 47.94
CA LEU A 611 -31.85 -25.52 48.50
C LEU A 611 -32.83 -24.78 47.57
N ARG A 612 -32.59 -24.83 46.26
CA ARG A 612 -33.50 -24.22 45.27
C ARG A 612 -34.86 -24.93 45.25
N SER A 613 -34.90 -26.26 45.33
CA SER A 613 -36.17 -27.00 45.43
C SER A 613 -36.92 -26.67 46.72
N SER A 614 -36.23 -26.61 47.87
CA SER A 614 -36.85 -26.31 49.16
C SER A 614 -37.36 -24.87 49.30
N CYS A 615 -36.85 -23.92 48.51
CA CYS A 615 -37.37 -22.55 48.47
C CYS A 615 -38.57 -22.36 47.51
N SER A 616 -38.90 -23.38 46.70
CA SER A 616 -40.01 -23.32 45.73
C SER A 616 -41.31 -23.94 46.24
N GLU A 617 -41.26 -24.65 47.37
CA GLU A 617 -42.40 -25.08 48.19
C GLU A 617 -42.69 -24.04 49.27
#